data_AF-T1ABZ6-F1
#
_entry.id   AF-T1ABZ6-F1
#
_cell.length_a   1.000
_cell.length_b   1.000
_cell.length_c   1.000
_cell.angle_alpha   90.00
_cell.angle_beta   90.00
_cell.angle_gamma   90.00
#
_symmetry.space_group_name_H-M   'P 1'
#
loop_
_entity.id
_entity.type
_entity.pdbx_description
1 polymer ?
#
loop_
_entity_poly.entity_id
_entity_poly.type
_entity_poly.pdbx_seq_one_letter_code
_entity_poly.pdbx_strand_id
1 'polypeptide(L)'
;MGKAVARSEWAPLRRVVVRRPGLEVFFGLLEPYSSLYERVFSLEKARREHDELVQTLRRGFGVEVLYLEEILLEGAGRDPSLAEEILRRVLATVQFVGPGARRARQEFAENLPLLDRDQLLEILTLSPSLTLVRKKGTRNILPFTTLKVPLTNLFFLRDQQAVGTGGSSWRARPSHSGGGRRR
;
A
#
# COMPACT_ATOMS: atom_id res chain seq x y z
N MET A 1 -16.35 -9.44 14.05
CA MET A 1 -16.27 -10.03 12.69
C MET A 1 -16.10 -11.54 12.81
N GLY A 2 -16.91 -12.33 12.10
CA GLY A 2 -16.72 -13.79 12.04
C GLY A 2 -15.42 -14.18 11.33
N LYS A 3 -14.90 -15.39 11.59
CA LYS A 3 -13.64 -15.90 11.01
C LYS A 3 -13.74 -15.97 9.48
N ALA A 4 -12.77 -15.40 8.76
CA ALA A 4 -12.67 -15.53 7.31
C ALA A 4 -12.35 -16.99 6.96
N VAL A 5 -13.10 -17.63 6.05
CA VAL A 5 -12.90 -19.04 5.66
C VAL A 5 -13.16 -19.19 4.15
N ALA A 6 -12.24 -19.82 3.45
CA ALA A 6 -12.46 -20.33 2.10
C ALA A 6 -12.52 -21.87 2.15
N ARG A 7 -13.65 -22.45 1.76
CA ARG A 7 -13.86 -23.92 1.80
C ARG A 7 -13.36 -24.62 0.54
N SER A 8 -13.65 -24.02 -0.60
CA SER A 8 -13.18 -24.43 -1.93
C SER A 8 -13.20 -23.22 -2.86
N GLU A 9 -12.55 -23.33 -4.03
CA GLU A 9 -12.49 -22.24 -5.02
C GLU A 9 -13.77 -22.10 -5.86
N TRP A 10 -14.65 -23.11 -5.82
CA TRP A 10 -15.92 -23.15 -6.56
C TRP A 10 -17.17 -22.95 -5.68
N ALA A 11 -17.00 -22.89 -4.35
CA ALA A 11 -18.13 -22.61 -3.46
C ALA A 11 -18.61 -21.15 -3.65
N PRO A 12 -19.91 -20.87 -3.42
CA PRO A 12 -20.43 -19.51 -3.52
C PRO A 12 -19.63 -18.53 -2.66
N LEU A 13 -19.10 -17.49 -3.32
CA LEU A 13 -18.36 -16.43 -2.67
C LEU A 13 -19.31 -15.60 -1.80
N ARG A 14 -18.96 -15.40 -0.52
CA ARG A 14 -19.78 -14.59 0.40
C ARG A 14 -19.15 -13.24 0.73
N ARG A 15 -17.83 -13.22 0.86
CA ARG A 15 -17.07 -12.03 1.22
C ARG A 15 -15.72 -12.05 0.51
N VAL A 16 -15.29 -10.88 0.04
CA VAL A 16 -14.00 -10.70 -0.63
C VAL A 16 -13.37 -9.38 -0.20
N VAL A 17 -12.04 -9.38 -0.10
CA VAL A 17 -11.26 -8.16 0.11
C VAL A 17 -10.68 -7.73 -1.22
N VAL A 18 -10.84 -6.47 -1.57
CA VAL A 18 -10.32 -5.86 -2.79
C VAL A 18 -9.47 -4.63 -2.46
N ARG A 19 -8.68 -4.18 -3.42
CA ARG A 19 -8.00 -2.89 -3.36
C ARG A 19 -8.16 -2.22 -4.72
N ARG A 20 -8.62 -0.97 -4.69
CA ARG A 20 -8.71 -0.16 -5.91
C ARG A 20 -7.30 0.25 -6.37
N PRO A 21 -6.99 0.22 -7.68
CA PRO A 21 -5.72 0.72 -8.20
C PRO A 21 -5.43 2.17 -7.78
N GLY A 22 -4.39 2.38 -6.96
CA GLY A 22 -3.99 3.70 -6.44
C GLY A 22 -2.89 4.38 -7.27
N LEU A 23 -2.23 5.38 -6.68
CA LEU A 23 -1.09 6.08 -7.30
C LEU A 23 0.10 5.13 -7.51
N GLU A 24 0.23 4.08 -6.70
CA GLU A 24 1.27 3.08 -6.87
C GLU A 24 1.23 2.44 -8.27
N VAL A 25 0.04 2.22 -8.83
CA VAL A 25 -0.10 1.67 -10.18
C VAL A 25 0.37 2.68 -11.22
N PHE A 26 0.06 3.97 -11.04
CA PHE A 26 0.55 5.02 -11.95
C PHE A 26 2.08 5.04 -12.03
N PHE A 27 2.77 4.99 -10.89
CA PHE A 27 4.23 4.94 -10.89
C PHE A 27 4.78 3.65 -11.50
N GLY A 28 4.11 2.51 -11.28
CA GLY A 28 4.50 1.26 -11.92
C GLY A 28 4.32 1.27 -13.44
N LEU A 29 3.39 2.06 -13.96
CA LEU A 29 3.18 2.21 -15.41
C LEU A 29 4.25 3.06 -16.10
N LEU A 30 5.09 3.79 -15.35
CA LEU A 30 6.25 4.50 -15.93
C LEU A 30 7.33 3.53 -16.44
N GLU A 31 7.46 2.37 -15.80
CA GLU A 31 8.32 1.26 -16.24
C GLU A 31 7.58 -0.07 -15.94
N PRO A 32 6.73 -0.54 -16.88
CA PRO A 32 5.78 -1.61 -16.60
C PRO A 32 6.46 -2.96 -16.34
N TYR A 33 7.51 -3.30 -17.07
CA TYR A 33 8.12 -4.63 -17.01
C TYR A 33 8.82 -4.90 -15.67
N SER A 34 9.58 -3.94 -15.15
CA SER A 34 10.19 -4.03 -13.82
C SER A 34 9.15 -4.01 -12.70
N SER A 35 7.96 -3.47 -13.00
CA SER A 35 6.80 -3.47 -12.13
C SER A 35 5.91 -4.72 -12.27
N LEU A 36 6.31 -5.68 -13.10
CA LEU A 36 5.59 -6.93 -13.41
C LEU A 36 4.26 -6.74 -14.15
N TYR A 37 4.14 -5.67 -14.93
CA TYR A 37 3.07 -5.49 -15.91
C TYR A 37 3.53 -5.90 -17.30
N GLU A 38 2.63 -6.49 -18.08
CA GLU A 38 2.91 -6.86 -19.47
C GLU A 38 3.01 -5.64 -20.40
N ARG A 39 2.28 -4.56 -20.09
CA ARG A 39 2.20 -3.33 -20.89
C ARG A 39 1.65 -2.15 -20.08
N VAL A 40 1.79 -0.94 -20.63
CA VAL A 40 1.10 0.25 -20.12
C VAL A 40 -0.40 0.16 -20.40
N PHE A 41 -1.23 0.65 -19.47
CA PHE A 41 -2.68 0.78 -19.61
C PHE A 41 -3.21 2.06 -18.95
N SER A 42 -4.46 2.42 -19.24
CA SER A 42 -5.11 3.59 -18.61
C SER A 42 -5.51 3.25 -17.17
N LEU A 43 -4.92 3.94 -16.19
CA LEU A 43 -5.30 3.83 -14.78
C LEU A 43 -6.77 4.22 -14.55
N GLU A 44 -7.26 5.23 -15.26
CA GLU A 44 -8.64 5.68 -15.15
C GLU A 44 -9.61 4.60 -15.68
N LYS A 45 -9.29 3.97 -16.82
CA LYS A 45 -10.05 2.81 -17.31
C LYS A 45 -10.00 1.63 -16.34
N ALA A 46 -8.82 1.28 -15.82
CA ALA A 46 -8.67 0.19 -14.86
C ALA A 46 -9.47 0.41 -13.57
N ARG A 47 -9.56 1.67 -13.10
CA ARG A 47 -10.41 2.03 -11.96
C ARG A 47 -11.89 1.84 -12.25
N ARG A 48 -12.36 2.25 -13.44
CA ARG A 48 -13.76 2.01 -13.83
C ARG A 48 -14.08 0.52 -13.94
N GLU A 49 -13.24 -0.26 -14.62
CA GLU A 49 -13.39 -1.71 -14.74
C GLU A 49 -13.40 -2.39 -13.35
N HIS A 50 -12.53 -1.95 -12.44
CA HIS A 50 -12.53 -2.41 -11.05
C HIS A 50 -13.85 -2.06 -10.33
N ASP A 51 -14.35 -0.83 -10.49
CA ASP A 51 -15.61 -0.41 -9.87
C ASP A 51 -16.82 -1.18 -10.43
N GLU A 52 -16.83 -1.47 -11.74
CA GLU A 52 -17.82 -2.34 -12.40
C GLU A 52 -17.77 -3.78 -11.86
N LEU A 53 -16.58 -4.35 -11.67
CA LEU A 53 -16.40 -5.65 -11.01
C LEU A 53 -16.99 -5.64 -9.59
N VAL A 54 -16.65 -4.63 -8.79
CA VAL A 54 -17.18 -4.50 -7.41
C VAL A 54 -18.70 -4.37 -7.39
N GLN A 55 -19.27 -3.57 -8.30
CA GLN A 55 -20.73 -3.44 -8.42
C GLN A 55 -21.38 -4.76 -8.82
N THR A 56 -20.79 -5.49 -9.76
CA THR A 56 -21.26 -6.80 -10.19
C THR A 56 -21.26 -7.80 -9.03
N LEU A 57 -20.17 -7.86 -8.25
CA LEU A 57 -20.08 -8.71 -7.07
C LEU A 57 -21.14 -8.35 -6.02
N ARG A 58 -21.29 -7.06 -5.69
CA ARG A 58 -22.24 -6.59 -4.67
C ARG A 58 -23.69 -6.77 -5.09
N ARG A 59 -24.07 -6.24 -6.27
CA ARG A 59 -25.47 -6.16 -6.72
C ARG A 59 -25.92 -7.40 -7.49
N GLY A 60 -25.04 -7.96 -8.32
CA GLY A 60 -25.34 -9.13 -9.13
C GLY A 60 -25.27 -10.44 -8.34
N PHE A 61 -24.34 -10.55 -7.40
CA PHE A 61 -24.08 -11.79 -6.67
C PHE A 61 -24.27 -11.70 -5.15
N GLY A 62 -24.63 -10.53 -4.60
CA GLY A 62 -24.85 -10.36 -3.16
C GLY A 62 -23.59 -10.55 -2.31
N VAL A 63 -22.40 -10.40 -2.89
CA VAL A 63 -21.12 -10.59 -2.21
C VAL A 63 -20.78 -9.36 -1.39
N GLU A 64 -20.38 -9.57 -0.13
CA GLU A 64 -19.81 -8.52 0.70
C GLU A 64 -18.39 -8.19 0.24
N VAL A 65 -18.22 -7.03 -0.40
CA VAL A 65 -16.91 -6.56 -0.86
C VAL A 65 -16.37 -5.54 0.15
N LEU A 66 -15.20 -5.83 0.72
CA LEU A 66 -14.47 -4.99 1.67
C LEU A 66 -13.23 -4.41 1.02
N TYR A 67 -12.92 -3.13 1.23
CA TYR A 67 -11.66 -2.55 0.77
C TYR A 67 -10.56 -2.76 1.81
N LEU A 68 -9.36 -3.12 1.37
CA LEU A 68 -8.21 -3.34 2.26
C LEU A 68 -7.92 -2.09 3.12
N GLU A 69 -7.95 -0.91 2.50
CA GLU A 69 -7.79 0.38 3.14
C GLU A 69 -8.84 0.61 4.23
N GLU A 70 -10.11 0.35 3.95
CA GLU A 70 -11.20 0.49 4.93
C GLU A 70 -10.99 -0.46 6.11
N ILE A 71 -10.57 -1.71 5.87
CA ILE A 71 -10.29 -2.67 6.95
C ILE A 71 -9.17 -2.17 7.87
N LEU A 72 -8.07 -1.67 7.29
CA LEU A 72 -6.93 -1.15 8.06
C LEU A 72 -7.35 0.06 8.90
N LEU A 73 -8.13 0.97 8.30
CA LEU A 73 -8.53 2.22 8.92
C LEU A 73 -9.63 2.06 9.96
N GLU A 74 -10.61 1.19 9.71
CA GLU A 74 -11.59 0.79 10.72
C GLU A 74 -10.94 0.04 11.87
N GLY A 75 -10.00 -0.85 11.58
CA GLY A 75 -9.22 -1.55 12.60
C GLY A 75 -8.49 -0.58 13.51
N ALA A 76 -7.76 0.38 12.92
CA ALA A 76 -7.05 1.43 13.66
C ALA A 76 -7.99 2.28 14.53
N GLY A 77 -9.21 2.57 14.05
CA GLY A 77 -10.20 3.32 14.85
C GLY A 77 -10.77 2.54 16.05
N ARG A 78 -10.69 1.19 16.02
CA ARG A 78 -11.21 0.32 17.08
C ARG A 78 -10.13 -0.17 18.05
N ASP A 79 -8.88 -0.26 17.58
CA ASP A 79 -7.74 -0.76 18.35
C ASP A 79 -6.60 0.27 18.35
N PRO A 80 -6.38 0.97 19.48
CA PRO A 80 -5.29 1.93 19.63
C PRO A 80 -3.90 1.34 19.37
N SER A 81 -3.68 0.06 19.72
CA SER A 81 -2.39 -0.59 19.49
C SER A 81 -2.11 -0.81 18.00
N LEU A 82 -3.14 -1.12 17.21
CA LEU A 82 -3.03 -1.21 15.76
C LEU A 82 -2.78 0.17 15.13
N ALA A 83 -3.44 1.22 15.63
CA ALA A 83 -3.19 2.59 15.18
C ALA A 83 -1.72 2.98 15.42
N GLU A 84 -1.19 2.72 16.61
CA GLU A 84 0.22 2.97 16.93
C GLU A 84 1.18 2.17 16.03
N GLU A 85 0.85 0.92 15.72
CA GLU A 85 1.67 0.10 14.81
C GLU A 85 1.71 0.67 13.39
N ILE A 86 0.56 1.13 12.87
CA ILE A 86 0.47 1.78 11.56
C ILE A 86 1.34 3.04 11.53
N LEU A 87 1.19 3.94 12.51
CA LEU A 87 1.99 5.16 12.59
C LEU A 87 3.50 4.84 12.68
N ARG A 88 3.86 3.87 13.53
CA ARG A 88 5.26 3.39 13.63
C ARG A 88 5.78 2.88 12.29
N ARG A 89 4.95 2.14 11.54
CA ARG A 89 5.32 1.63 10.22
C ARG A 89 5.47 2.75 9.20
N VAL A 90 4.57 3.74 9.17
CA VAL A 90 4.66 4.92 8.30
C VAL A 90 5.96 5.67 8.56
N LEU A 91 6.30 5.93 9.83
CA LEU A 91 7.55 6.59 10.21
C LEU A 91 8.81 5.79 9.81
N ALA A 92 8.73 4.46 9.84
CA ALA A 92 9.82 3.59 9.40
C ALA A 92 9.97 3.53 7.87
N THR A 93 8.86 3.71 7.14
CA THR A 93 8.83 3.64 5.67
C THR A 93 9.53 4.85 5.03
N VAL A 94 9.32 6.06 5.55
CA VAL A 94 9.92 7.27 4.98
C VAL A 94 11.40 7.38 5.33
N GLN A 95 12.25 7.48 4.31
CA GLN A 95 13.68 7.74 4.49
C GLN A 95 13.98 9.23 4.36
N PHE A 96 14.85 9.74 5.23
CA PHE A 96 15.38 11.10 5.18
C PHE A 96 16.89 11.02 5.00
N VAL A 97 17.43 11.71 3.99
CA VAL A 97 18.85 11.68 3.62
C VAL A 97 19.38 13.10 3.49
N GLY A 98 20.63 13.34 3.89
CA GLY A 98 21.33 14.61 3.69
C GLY A 98 21.30 15.57 4.90
N PRO A 99 21.80 16.81 4.74
CA PRO A 99 21.87 17.78 5.81
C PRO A 99 20.48 18.12 6.34
N GLY A 100 20.28 18.01 7.65
CA GLY A 100 18.99 18.27 8.28
C GLY A 100 18.04 17.07 8.33
N ALA A 101 18.43 15.89 7.82
CA ALA A 101 17.58 14.69 7.81
C ALA A 101 17.04 14.30 9.20
N ARG A 102 17.85 14.41 10.26
CA ARG A 102 17.40 14.15 11.64
C ARG A 102 16.25 15.07 12.06
N ARG A 103 16.39 16.37 11.77
CA ARG A 103 15.38 17.38 12.08
C ARG A 103 14.10 17.13 11.27
N ALA A 104 14.22 16.91 9.97
CA ALA A 104 13.07 16.61 9.12
C ALA A 104 12.32 15.34 9.56
N ARG A 105 13.06 14.30 9.99
CA ARG A 105 12.46 13.08 10.54
C ARG A 105 11.70 13.35 11.84
N GLN A 106 12.25 14.20 12.72
CA GLN A 106 11.59 14.59 13.95
C GLN A 106 10.32 15.39 13.68
N GLU A 107 10.40 16.42 12.85
CA GLU A 107 9.24 17.23 12.44
C GLU A 107 8.17 16.36 11.76
N PHE A 108 8.58 15.39 10.93
CA PHE A 108 7.65 14.44 10.34
C PHE A 108 6.97 13.55 11.39
N ALA A 109 7.71 13.06 12.39
CA ALA A 109 7.14 12.26 13.47
C ALA A 109 6.14 13.06 14.32
N GLU A 110 6.42 14.33 14.59
CA GLU A 110 5.54 15.24 15.33
C GLU A 110 4.24 15.55 14.55
N ASN A 111 4.34 15.69 13.23
CA ASN A 111 3.18 15.94 12.36
C ASN A 111 2.42 14.66 11.96
N LEU A 112 2.96 13.48 12.25
CA LEU A 112 2.40 12.20 11.81
C LEU A 112 0.94 11.99 12.25
N PRO A 113 0.51 12.36 13.47
CA PRO A 113 -0.88 12.25 13.89
C PRO A 113 -1.85 13.21 13.17
N LEU A 114 -1.34 14.24 12.49
CA LEU A 114 -2.14 15.21 11.74
C LEU A 114 -2.46 14.73 10.32
N LEU A 115 -1.76 13.70 9.84
CA LEU A 115 -1.99 13.15 8.51
C LEU A 115 -3.31 12.40 8.47
N ASP A 116 -4.04 12.58 7.37
CA ASP A 116 -5.24 11.82 7.13
C ASP A 116 -4.94 10.38 6.74
N ARG A 117 -6.01 9.58 6.73
CA ARG A 117 -5.95 8.13 6.50
C ARG A 117 -5.40 7.77 5.12
N ASP A 118 -5.75 8.56 4.10
CA ASP A 118 -5.33 8.32 2.72
C ASP A 118 -3.85 8.67 2.57
N GLN A 119 -3.38 9.74 3.20
CA GLN A 119 -1.97 10.12 3.26
C GLN A 119 -1.10 9.04 3.92
N LEU A 120 -1.55 8.48 5.05
CA LEU A 120 -0.83 7.39 5.71
C LEU A 120 -0.71 6.16 4.79
N LEU A 121 -1.79 5.82 4.08
CA LEU A 121 -1.80 4.71 3.14
C LEU A 121 -0.87 4.97 1.94
N GLU A 122 -0.91 6.17 1.36
CA GLU A 122 -0.05 6.55 0.24
C GLU A 122 1.43 6.53 0.63
N ILE A 123 1.77 6.93 1.86
CA ILE A 123 3.15 6.81 2.33
C ILE A 123 3.58 5.33 2.41
N LEU A 124 2.71 4.46 2.93
CA LEU A 124 2.98 3.02 3.01
C LEU A 124 3.13 2.38 1.63
N THR A 125 2.31 2.79 0.66
CA THR A 125 2.29 2.20 -0.69
C THR A 125 3.42 2.74 -1.55
N LEU A 126 3.71 4.04 -1.51
CA LEU A 126 4.71 4.68 -2.38
C LEU A 126 6.13 4.61 -1.82
N SER A 127 6.28 4.41 -0.51
CA SER A 127 7.59 4.32 0.16
C SER A 127 8.55 5.47 -0.20
N PRO A 128 8.18 6.73 0.08
CA PRO A 128 8.95 7.89 -0.35
C PRO A 128 10.28 8.03 0.41
N SER A 129 11.24 8.66 -0.24
CA SER A 129 12.54 9.04 0.30
C SER A 129 12.79 10.51 0.02
N LEU A 130 13.09 11.27 1.07
CA LEU A 130 13.37 12.69 1.01
C LEU A 130 14.88 12.92 1.11
N THR A 131 15.49 13.34 0.00
CA THR A 131 16.90 13.73 -0.06
C THR A 131 16.99 15.25 0.07
N LEU A 132 17.52 15.70 1.20
CA LEU A 132 17.74 17.10 1.51
C LEU A 132 19.12 17.51 1.01
N VAL A 133 19.19 18.54 0.17
CA VAL A 133 20.46 19.04 -0.39
C VAL A 133 20.63 20.50 -0.01
N ARG A 134 21.77 20.84 0.60
CA ARG A 134 22.12 22.23 0.84
C ARG A 134 22.53 22.89 -0.48
N LYS A 135 21.85 23.98 -0.86
CA LYS A 135 22.23 24.77 -2.04
C LYS A 135 23.56 25.49 -1.77
N LYS A 136 24.55 25.30 -2.65
CA LYS A 136 25.88 25.93 -2.56
C LYS A 136 25.75 27.45 -2.36
N GLY A 137 26.57 28.00 -1.47
CA GLY A 137 26.58 29.43 -1.16
C GLY A 137 25.40 29.94 -0.33
N THR A 138 24.49 29.07 0.13
CA THR A 138 23.33 29.47 0.96
C THR A 138 23.15 28.56 2.16
N ARG A 139 22.34 28.98 3.13
CA ARG A 139 21.86 28.11 4.22
C ARG A 139 20.61 27.30 3.84
N ASN A 140 20.08 27.49 2.64
CA ASN A 140 18.83 26.88 2.20
C ASN A 140 19.00 25.39 1.93
N ILE A 141 18.03 24.61 2.40
CA ILE A 141 17.91 23.17 2.17
C ILE A 141 16.79 22.96 1.15
N LEU A 142 17.08 22.25 0.06
CA LEU A 142 16.12 21.88 -0.97
C LEU A 142 15.75 20.40 -0.82
N PRO A 143 14.45 20.06 -0.74
CA PRO A 143 14.01 18.68 -0.73
C PRO A 143 13.90 18.11 -2.15
N PHE A 144 14.42 16.90 -2.33
CA PHE A 144 14.23 16.07 -3.52
C PHE A 144 13.55 14.77 -3.09
N THR A 145 12.33 14.54 -3.58
CA THR A 145 11.56 13.34 -3.26
C THR A 145 11.77 12.28 -4.34
N THR A 146 12.14 11.09 -3.92
CA THR A 146 12.16 9.89 -4.77
C THR A 146 11.24 8.83 -4.18
N LEU A 147 10.73 7.94 -5.01
CA LEU A 147 10.02 6.75 -4.56
C LEU A 147 10.97 5.57 -4.64
N LYS A 148 11.04 4.75 -3.58
CA LYS A 148 11.97 3.61 -3.57
C LYS A 148 11.47 2.47 -4.43
N VAL A 149 10.44 1.79 -3.93
CA VAL A 149 9.77 0.66 -4.59
C VAL A 149 8.30 0.79 -4.21
N PRO A 150 7.49 1.51 -5.00
CA PRO A 150 6.05 1.53 -4.80
C PRO A 150 5.51 0.10 -4.82
N LEU A 151 4.48 -0.18 -4.02
CA LEU A 151 3.80 -1.48 -3.98
C LEU A 151 2.82 -1.61 -5.16
N THR A 152 3.33 -1.47 -6.39
CA THR A 152 2.55 -1.40 -7.64
C THR A 152 1.56 -2.56 -7.79
N ASN A 153 1.94 -3.77 -7.37
CA ASN A 153 1.12 -4.97 -7.47
C ASN A 153 0.18 -5.20 -6.28
N LEU A 154 0.03 -4.24 -5.36
CA LEU A 154 -0.83 -4.41 -4.19
C LEU A 154 -2.32 -4.53 -4.55
N PHE A 155 -2.75 -4.10 -5.74
CA PHE A 155 -4.12 -4.36 -6.20
C PHE A 155 -4.37 -5.85 -6.52
N PHE A 156 -3.32 -6.64 -6.78
CA PHE A 156 -3.39 -8.10 -6.88
C PHE A 156 -3.25 -8.75 -5.49
N LEU A 157 -4.31 -8.66 -4.69
CA LEU A 157 -4.27 -9.13 -3.29
C LEU A 157 -4.03 -10.64 -3.13
N ARG A 158 -4.36 -11.45 -4.15
CA ARG A 158 -4.21 -12.92 -4.13
C ARG A 158 -2.77 -13.37 -3.89
N ASP A 159 -1.79 -12.62 -4.36
CA ASP A 159 -0.38 -13.02 -4.28
C ASP A 159 0.19 -12.84 -2.88
N GLN A 160 -0.34 -11.88 -2.11
CA GLN A 160 0.20 -11.55 -0.79
C GLN A 160 -0.47 -12.33 0.34
N GLN A 161 -1.77 -12.61 0.21
CA GLN A 161 -2.57 -13.21 1.26
C GLN A 161 -3.55 -14.24 0.69
N ALA A 162 -3.62 -15.41 1.33
CA ALA A 162 -4.60 -16.44 1.02
C ALA A 162 -5.32 -16.90 2.30
N VAL A 163 -6.64 -17.08 2.21
CA VAL A 163 -7.44 -17.64 3.30
C VAL A 163 -7.65 -19.13 3.03
N GLY A 164 -7.31 -19.98 3.98
CA GLY A 164 -7.44 -21.42 3.93
C GLY A 164 -8.68 -21.95 4.64
N THR A 165 -8.86 -23.26 4.56
CA THR A 165 -9.88 -24.00 5.32
C THR A 165 -9.61 -23.87 6.83
N GLY A 166 -10.68 -23.78 7.63
CA GLY A 166 -10.57 -23.58 9.07
C GLY A 166 -10.17 -22.16 9.51
N GLY A 167 -10.05 -21.22 8.57
CA GLY A 167 -9.77 -19.80 8.83
C GLY A 167 -8.32 -19.49 9.19
N SER A 168 -7.41 -20.29 8.68
CA SER A 168 -5.98 -19.94 8.59
C SER A 168 -5.77 -18.89 7.50
N SER A 169 -4.94 -17.88 7.77
CA SER A 169 -4.49 -16.92 6.76
C SER A 169 -3.01 -17.14 6.48
N TRP A 170 -2.66 -17.37 5.22
CA TRP A 170 -1.28 -17.50 4.76
C TRP A 170 -0.80 -16.15 4.23
N ARG A 171 0.43 -15.77 4.60
CA ARG A 171 1.13 -14.60 4.07
C ARG A 171 2.30 -15.07 3.22
N ALA A 172 2.27 -14.78 1.93
CA ALA A 172 3.38 -15.11 1.04
C ALA A 172 4.57 -14.18 1.32
N ARG A 173 5.79 -14.68 1.06
CA ARG A 173 6.99 -13.84 0.95
C ARG A 173 7.26 -13.59 -0.54
N PRO A 174 7.14 -12.35 -1.04
CA PRO A 174 7.40 -12.05 -2.45
C PRO A 174 8.84 -12.43 -2.82
N SER A 175 9.01 -13.17 -3.92
CA SER A 175 10.34 -13.60 -4.41
C SER A 175 11.25 -12.43 -4.85
N HIS A 176 10.66 -11.26 -5.10
CA HIS A 176 11.34 -10.08 -5.66
C HIS A 176 11.78 -9.05 -4.61
N SER A 177 11.66 -9.33 -3.29
CA SER A 177 12.26 -8.45 -2.28
C SER A 177 13.78 -8.54 -2.38
N GLY A 178 14.41 -7.52 -2.98
CA GLY A 178 15.82 -7.46 -3.34
C GLY A 178 16.77 -8.03 -2.29
N GLY A 179 17.07 -9.32 -2.42
CA GLY A 179 18.22 -9.96 -1.81
C GLY A 179 19.43 -9.58 -2.65
N GLY A 180 20.14 -8.54 -2.23
CA GLY A 180 21.49 -8.31 -2.72
C GLY A 180 22.30 -9.58 -2.48
N ARG A 181 22.59 -10.33 -3.53
CA ARG A 181 23.69 -11.29 -3.52
C ARG A 181 24.93 -10.46 -3.27
N ARG A 182 25.48 -10.53 -2.06
CA ARG A 182 26.87 -10.19 -1.82
C ARG A 182 27.69 -11.05 -2.78
N ARG A 183 28.33 -10.41 -3.74
CA ARG A 183 29.57 -10.83 -4.36
C ARG A 183 30.52 -9.66 -4.28
#